data_AF-A0A553ICT5-F1
#
_entry.id   AF-A0A553ICT5-F1
#
_cell.length_a   1.000
_cell.length_b   1.000
_cell.length_c   1.000
_cell.angle_alpha   90.00
_cell.angle_beta   90.00
_cell.angle_gamma   90.00
#
_symmetry.space_group_name_H-M   'P 1'
#
loop_
_entity.id
_entity.type
_entity.pdbx_description
1 polymer ?
#
loop_
_entity_poly.entity_id
_entity_poly.type
_entity_poly.pdbx_seq_one_letter_code
_entity_poly.pdbx_strand_id
1 'polypeptide(L)'
;MLSIEKIAVIMCLAFVGLAKPTRSAYSSSKRAQLDDSNSNILVQPKMYQVLPLEASRSGPAVSQLEVQRTGNVSTKENIAIFEGIPDGVSTCMLGWVQAAKDERDFTVIGNGLLAAQQLSRLPDGEVSWENIAPIADEAVRGGWPLLHPDTTDWSEVDTAASHIAGFVDCRTTIYLKLQVDDRDGDGYVYLGQDAQNGLTLEFH
;
A
#
# COMPACT_ATOMS: atom_id res chain seq x y z
N MET A 1 83.36 1.51 -34.53
CA MET A 1 83.17 0.05 -34.61
C MET A 1 82.35 -0.37 -33.39
N LEU A 2 81.19 -1.01 -33.64
CA LEU A 2 80.23 -1.73 -32.75
C LEU A 2 80.19 -1.35 -31.25
N SER A 3 79.02 -1.10 -30.64
CA SER A 3 77.96 -2.09 -30.49
C SER A 3 76.62 -1.47 -30.09
N ILE A 4 75.55 -2.13 -30.55
CA ILE A 4 74.13 -1.85 -30.36
C ILE A 4 73.69 -2.48 -29.04
N GLU A 5 73.07 -1.71 -28.13
CA GLU A 5 72.20 -2.28 -27.09
C GLU A 5 70.73 -2.02 -27.47
N LYS A 6 70.02 -3.14 -27.59
CA LYS A 6 68.63 -3.23 -28.02
C LYS A 6 67.72 -2.94 -26.83
N ILE A 7 66.82 -1.97 -27.00
CA ILE A 7 65.70 -1.70 -26.10
C ILE A 7 64.75 -2.91 -26.11
N ALA A 8 64.60 -3.56 -24.97
CA ALA A 8 63.62 -4.61 -24.75
C ALA A 8 62.24 -3.96 -24.51
N VAL A 9 61.32 -4.14 -25.46
CA VAL A 9 59.91 -3.82 -25.33
C VAL A 9 59.24 -4.94 -24.56
N ILE A 10 58.83 -4.68 -23.32
CA ILE A 10 57.99 -5.59 -22.54
C ILE A 10 56.54 -5.34 -22.95
N MET A 11 56.01 -6.22 -23.79
CA MET A 11 54.57 -6.32 -24.05
C MET A 11 53.86 -6.86 -22.80
N CYS A 12 52.97 -6.06 -22.22
CA CYS A 12 51.99 -6.54 -21.25
C CYS A 12 50.88 -7.27 -22.02
N LEU A 13 50.86 -8.60 -21.91
CA LEU A 13 49.77 -9.46 -22.35
C LEU A 13 48.50 -9.15 -21.55
N ALA A 14 47.47 -8.66 -22.23
CA ALA A 14 46.12 -8.61 -21.71
C ALA A 14 45.57 -10.04 -21.61
N PHE A 15 45.34 -10.51 -20.38
CA PHE A 15 44.58 -11.73 -20.12
C PHE A 15 43.10 -11.49 -20.45
N VAL A 16 42.62 -12.04 -21.56
CA VAL A 16 41.19 -12.18 -21.83
C VAL A 16 40.70 -13.41 -21.07
N GLY A 17 40.37 -13.21 -19.81
CA GLY A 17 39.64 -14.21 -19.01
C GLY A 17 38.19 -14.25 -19.45
N LEU A 18 37.78 -15.37 -20.05
CA LEU A 18 36.37 -15.75 -20.27
C LEU A 18 35.67 -15.87 -18.91
N ALA A 19 35.10 -14.78 -18.41
CA ALA A 19 34.17 -14.81 -17.29
C ALA A 19 32.87 -15.47 -17.77
N LYS A 20 32.65 -16.73 -17.36
CA LYS A 20 31.34 -17.35 -17.41
C LYS A 20 30.39 -16.50 -16.57
N PRO A 21 29.14 -16.24 -17.00
CA PRO A 21 28.17 -15.60 -16.14
C PRO A 21 27.83 -16.59 -15.02
N THR A 22 28.48 -16.44 -13.88
CA THR A 22 28.01 -17.03 -12.63
C THR A 22 26.67 -16.34 -12.37
N ARG A 23 25.57 -17.06 -12.57
CA ARG A 23 24.27 -16.69 -11.99
C ARG A 23 24.55 -16.47 -10.52
N SER A 24 24.62 -15.20 -10.11
CA SER A 24 24.57 -14.82 -8.72
C SER A 24 23.25 -15.36 -8.22
N ALA A 25 23.30 -16.46 -7.48
CA ALA A 25 22.22 -16.86 -6.62
C ALA A 25 22.01 -15.66 -5.70
N TYR A 26 20.99 -14.87 -6.00
CA TYR A 26 20.51 -13.86 -5.08
C TYR A 26 20.23 -14.62 -3.79
N SER A 27 21.09 -14.36 -2.82
CA SER A 27 20.90 -14.70 -1.42
C SER A 27 19.48 -14.28 -1.08
N SER A 28 18.60 -15.27 -0.96
CA SER A 28 17.33 -15.12 -0.27
C SER A 28 17.70 -14.70 1.14
N SER A 29 17.76 -13.38 1.37
CA SER A 29 17.80 -12.84 2.70
C SER A 29 16.68 -13.53 3.46
N LYS A 30 16.99 -14.10 4.62
CA LYS A 30 16.02 -14.48 5.65
C LYS A 30 15.20 -13.24 6.02
N ARG A 31 14.25 -12.86 5.17
CA ARG A 31 13.09 -12.05 5.53
C ARG A 31 12.03 -13.11 5.81
N ALA A 32 11.62 -13.14 7.08
CA ALA A 32 10.74 -14.12 7.67
C ALA A 32 9.78 -14.74 6.65
N GLN A 33 9.98 -16.03 6.39
CA GLN A 33 8.92 -16.89 5.91
C GLN A 33 7.93 -16.92 7.08
N LEU A 34 6.91 -16.05 7.02
CA LEU A 34 5.84 -15.99 8.01
C LEU A 34 5.21 -17.38 8.07
N ASP A 35 5.17 -17.92 9.28
CA ASP A 35 4.51 -19.18 9.59
C ASP A 35 3.00 -18.97 9.40
N ASP A 36 2.49 -19.43 8.26
CA ASP A 36 1.09 -19.30 7.79
C ASP A 36 0.07 -20.05 8.67
N SER A 37 0.50 -20.57 9.83
CA SER A 37 -0.31 -21.44 10.69
C SER A 37 -1.14 -20.70 11.76
N ASN A 38 -0.99 -19.37 11.91
CA ASN A 38 -1.70 -18.59 12.95
C ASN A 38 -2.15 -17.17 12.53
N SER A 39 -2.16 -16.83 11.24
CA SER A 39 -2.62 -15.51 10.79
C SER A 39 -4.15 -15.42 10.84
N ASN A 40 -4.66 -14.27 11.29
CA ASN A 40 -6.08 -13.96 11.22
C ASN A 40 -6.27 -12.77 10.30
N ILE A 41 -7.29 -12.83 9.43
CA ILE A 41 -7.57 -11.79 8.45
C ILE A 41 -8.95 -11.21 8.73
N LEU A 42 -9.00 -9.90 8.95
CA LEU A 42 -10.24 -9.14 8.93
C LEU A 42 -10.51 -8.65 7.52
N VAL A 43 -11.76 -8.77 7.09
CA VAL A 43 -12.27 -8.28 5.81
C VAL A 43 -13.48 -7.38 6.06
N GLN A 44 -13.90 -6.63 5.04
CA GLN A 44 -15.10 -5.78 5.11
C GLN A 44 -15.09 -4.81 6.31
N PRO A 45 -14.06 -3.93 6.41
CA PRO A 45 -14.04 -2.92 7.47
C PRO A 45 -15.29 -2.04 7.40
N LYS A 46 -15.72 -1.52 8.55
CA LYS A 46 -16.73 -0.46 8.55
C LYS A 46 -16.12 0.77 7.90
N MET A 47 -16.82 1.38 6.95
CA MET A 47 -16.31 2.55 6.24
C MET A 47 -17.26 3.73 6.25
N TYR A 48 -16.69 4.92 6.15
CA TYR A 48 -17.41 6.16 5.88
C TYR A 48 -16.78 6.85 4.66
N GLN A 49 -17.61 7.54 3.88
CA GLN A 49 -17.12 8.45 2.85
C GLN A 49 -17.04 9.86 3.45
N VAL A 50 -15.90 10.53 3.28
CA VAL A 50 -15.75 11.95 3.57
C VAL A 50 -15.44 12.71 2.28
N LEU A 51 -15.93 13.95 2.22
CA LEU A 51 -15.92 14.78 1.01
C LEU A 51 -15.14 16.06 1.29
N PRO A 52 -13.87 16.19 0.87
CA PRO A 52 -13.07 17.37 1.21
C PRO A 52 -13.65 18.71 0.72
N LEU A 53 -14.36 18.69 -0.41
CA LEU A 53 -15.02 19.87 -0.98
C LEU A 53 -16.38 20.21 -0.35
N GLU A 54 -16.98 19.28 0.40
CA GLU A 54 -18.22 19.46 1.15
C GLU A 54 -17.94 19.15 2.62
N ALA A 55 -16.99 19.89 3.22
CA ALA A 55 -16.28 19.45 4.42
C ALA A 55 -17.17 19.07 5.61
N SER A 56 -18.26 19.80 5.83
CA SER A 56 -19.20 19.56 6.93
C SER A 56 -20.21 18.44 6.64
N ARG A 57 -20.27 17.93 5.39
CA ARG A 57 -21.21 16.88 5.01
C ARG A 57 -20.74 15.55 5.57
N SER A 58 -21.64 14.91 6.31
CA SER A 58 -21.52 13.54 6.80
C SER A 58 -22.51 12.63 6.07
N GLY A 59 -22.34 11.32 6.24
CA GLY A 59 -23.22 10.30 5.67
C GLY A 59 -23.23 9.02 6.49
N PRO A 60 -24.14 8.08 6.18
CA PRO A 60 -24.12 6.76 6.78
C PRO A 60 -22.84 6.00 6.40
N ALA A 61 -22.59 4.89 7.08
CA ALA A 61 -21.53 3.97 6.69
C ALA A 61 -21.77 3.44 5.27
N VAL A 62 -20.67 3.23 4.53
CA VAL A 62 -20.66 2.71 3.16
C VAL A 62 -20.00 1.34 3.14
N SER A 63 -20.33 0.53 2.13
CA SER A 63 -19.80 -0.83 1.99
C SER A 63 -18.56 -0.90 1.08
N GLN A 64 -18.24 0.16 0.35
CA GLN A 64 -17.14 0.19 -0.62
C GLN A 64 -16.03 1.15 -0.22
N LEU A 65 -14.82 0.86 -0.69
CA LEU A 65 -13.79 1.87 -0.86
C LEU A 65 -14.08 2.60 -2.19
N GLU A 66 -14.21 3.90 -2.15
CA GLU A 66 -14.35 4.78 -3.31
C GLU A 66 -13.59 6.09 -3.05
N VAL A 67 -12.44 6.25 -3.69
CA VAL A 67 -11.59 7.43 -3.53
C VAL A 67 -11.36 8.10 -4.87
N GLN A 68 -11.29 9.43 -4.86
CA GLN A 68 -11.18 10.21 -6.08
C GLN A 68 -10.35 11.46 -5.87
N ARG A 69 -9.48 11.73 -6.84
CA ARG A 69 -8.73 12.98 -6.98
C ARG A 69 -8.90 13.53 -8.38
N THR A 70 -9.10 14.84 -8.47
CA THR A 70 -9.16 15.57 -9.74
C THR A 70 -8.30 16.83 -9.62
N GLY A 71 -7.30 16.95 -10.48
CA GLY A 71 -6.20 17.89 -10.35
C GLY A 71 -5.46 17.73 -9.03
N ASN A 72 -5.31 18.85 -8.32
CA ASN A 72 -4.60 18.90 -7.03
C ASN A 72 -5.53 18.71 -5.82
N VAL A 73 -6.76 18.23 -6.04
CA VAL A 73 -7.80 18.18 -5.01
C VAL A 73 -8.35 16.78 -4.89
N SER A 74 -8.32 16.25 -3.67
CA SER A 74 -9.08 15.05 -3.29
C SER A 74 -10.56 15.42 -3.19
N THR A 75 -11.42 14.73 -3.94
CA THR A 75 -12.87 15.00 -3.97
C THR A 75 -13.67 13.96 -3.18
N LYS A 76 -13.12 12.75 -3.02
CA LYS A 76 -13.69 11.65 -2.23
C LYS A 76 -12.59 10.90 -1.50
N GLU A 77 -12.77 10.67 -0.21
CA GLU A 77 -11.87 9.86 0.63
C GLU A 77 -12.68 8.91 1.51
N ASN A 78 -12.09 7.78 1.91
CA ASN A 78 -12.72 6.87 2.84
C ASN A 78 -12.02 6.83 4.19
N ILE A 79 -12.81 6.63 5.23
CA ILE A 79 -12.33 6.25 6.56
C ILE A 79 -12.68 4.79 6.75
N ALA A 80 -11.69 3.91 6.89
CA ALA A 80 -11.87 2.49 7.16
C ALA A 80 -11.55 2.15 8.61
N ILE A 81 -12.35 1.26 9.20
CA ILE A 81 -12.28 0.87 10.60
C ILE A 81 -12.24 -0.65 10.68
N PHE A 82 -11.12 -1.17 11.19
CA PHE A 82 -10.97 -2.57 11.55
C PHE A 82 -11.10 -2.70 13.07
N GLU A 83 -12.04 -3.52 13.54
CA GLU A 83 -12.33 -3.76 14.96
C GLU A 83 -12.13 -5.25 15.30
N GLY A 84 -12.02 -5.55 16.60
CA GLY A 84 -11.96 -6.93 17.08
C GLY A 84 -10.57 -7.58 16.99
N ILE A 85 -9.53 -6.76 16.81
CA ILE A 85 -8.14 -7.21 16.88
C ILE A 85 -7.82 -7.49 18.37
N PRO A 86 -7.28 -8.66 18.74
CA PRO A 86 -6.95 -8.96 20.13
C PRO A 86 -5.89 -8.01 20.71
N ASP A 87 -5.90 -7.80 22.03
CA ASP A 87 -4.76 -7.14 22.68
C ASP A 87 -3.49 -7.99 22.57
N GLY A 88 -2.34 -7.33 22.39
CA GLY A 88 -1.04 -7.99 22.40
C GLY A 88 -0.59 -8.61 21.06
N VAL A 89 -1.35 -8.45 19.98
CA VAL A 89 -0.83 -8.77 18.63
C VAL A 89 0.38 -7.91 18.31
N SER A 90 1.35 -8.54 17.66
CA SER A 90 2.67 -7.95 17.40
C SER A 90 2.75 -7.28 16.04
N THR A 91 1.96 -7.78 15.08
CA THR A 91 2.06 -7.42 13.68
C THR A 91 0.68 -7.25 13.08
N CYS A 92 0.45 -6.13 12.38
CA CYS A 92 -0.79 -5.81 11.69
C CYS A 92 -0.44 -5.29 10.30
N MET A 93 -1.00 -5.91 9.26
CA MET A 93 -0.67 -5.65 7.87
C MET A 93 -1.93 -5.28 7.10
N LEU A 94 -1.94 -4.07 6.55
CA LEU A 94 -2.96 -3.66 5.61
C LEU A 94 -2.69 -4.34 4.27
N GLY A 95 -3.74 -4.82 3.64
CA GLY A 95 -3.71 -5.36 2.29
C GLY A 95 -5.04 -5.17 1.58
N TRP A 96 -5.14 -5.80 0.42
CA TRP A 96 -6.40 -5.98 -0.27
C TRP A 96 -6.40 -7.30 -1.04
N VAL A 97 -7.60 -7.73 -1.39
CA VAL A 97 -7.86 -8.93 -2.20
C VAL A 97 -8.84 -8.57 -3.31
N GLN A 98 -8.71 -9.26 -4.44
CA GLN A 98 -9.72 -9.25 -5.50
C GLN A 98 -10.04 -10.68 -5.94
N ALA A 99 -11.29 -10.89 -6.33
CA ALA A 99 -11.72 -12.10 -7.01
C ALA A 99 -11.17 -12.15 -8.45
N ALA A 100 -11.45 -13.24 -9.15
CA ALA A 100 -11.16 -13.33 -10.58
C ALA A 100 -11.97 -12.30 -11.38
N LYS A 101 -11.53 -11.99 -12.60
CA LYS A 101 -12.07 -10.91 -13.45
C LYS A 101 -13.60 -10.85 -13.53
N ASP A 102 -14.27 -12.00 -13.62
CA ASP A 102 -15.73 -12.08 -13.82
C ASP A 102 -16.52 -11.91 -12.51
N GLU A 103 -15.85 -11.93 -11.36
CA GLU A 103 -16.44 -11.88 -10.01
C GLU A 103 -15.96 -10.67 -9.19
N ARG A 104 -14.95 -9.95 -9.68
CA ARG A 104 -14.37 -8.81 -8.96
C ARG A 104 -15.26 -7.58 -9.02
N ASP A 105 -15.26 -6.82 -7.93
CA ASP A 105 -15.87 -5.50 -7.86
C ASP A 105 -14.77 -4.44 -7.67
N PHE A 106 -13.93 -4.26 -8.69
CA PHE A 106 -12.73 -3.42 -8.65
C PHE A 106 -12.63 -2.57 -9.92
N THR A 107 -12.59 -1.25 -9.76
CA THR A 107 -12.31 -0.29 -10.85
C THR A 107 -11.16 0.64 -10.48
N VAL A 108 -10.22 0.82 -11.41
CA VAL A 108 -9.14 1.82 -11.32
C VAL A 108 -9.16 2.64 -12.60
N ILE A 109 -9.18 3.97 -12.49
CA ILE A 109 -9.11 4.91 -13.60
C ILE A 109 -8.06 5.96 -13.28
N GLY A 110 -7.10 6.15 -14.18
CA GLY A 110 -5.97 7.06 -13.96
C GLY A 110 -5.02 6.51 -12.91
N ASN A 111 -4.63 7.36 -11.97
CA ASN A 111 -3.73 7.02 -10.87
C ASN A 111 -4.37 6.02 -9.88
N GLY A 112 -3.77 4.83 -9.78
CA GLY A 112 -4.13 3.77 -8.82
C GLY A 112 -3.32 3.79 -7.53
N LEU A 113 -2.38 4.72 -7.38
CA LEU A 113 -1.59 4.89 -6.16
C LEU A 113 -2.45 5.54 -5.08
N LEU A 114 -2.60 4.86 -3.96
CA LEU A 114 -3.34 5.34 -2.80
C LEU A 114 -2.38 5.83 -1.71
N ALA A 115 -2.92 6.64 -0.82
CA ALA A 115 -2.31 6.98 0.46
C ALA A 115 -3.25 6.52 1.58
N ALA A 116 -2.73 5.67 2.48
CA ALA A 116 -3.46 5.17 3.64
C ALA A 116 -2.77 5.65 4.92
N GLN A 117 -3.33 6.69 5.53
CA GLN A 117 -2.83 7.28 6.78
C GLN A 117 -3.53 6.61 7.96
N GLN A 118 -2.77 6.03 8.88
CA GLN A 118 -3.35 5.57 10.14
C GLN A 118 -3.72 6.75 11.03
N LEU A 119 -4.92 6.72 11.60
CA LEU A 119 -5.45 7.73 12.52
C LEU A 119 -5.42 7.20 13.95
N SER A 120 -5.24 8.11 14.92
CA SER A 120 -5.23 7.75 16.34
C SER A 120 -6.62 7.48 16.91
N ARG A 121 -7.66 8.07 16.30
CA ARG A 121 -9.06 8.01 16.74
C ARG A 121 -10.01 8.41 15.62
N LEU A 122 -11.31 8.27 15.88
CA LEU A 122 -12.38 8.96 15.16
C LEU A 122 -12.83 10.21 15.94
N PRO A 123 -13.54 11.14 15.29
CA PRO A 123 -14.20 12.23 16.02
C PRO A 123 -15.29 11.68 16.95
N ASP A 124 -15.55 12.39 18.04
CA ASP A 124 -16.62 12.05 19.01
C ASP A 124 -18.05 12.22 18.44
N GLY A 125 -18.17 12.78 17.24
CA GLY A 125 -19.43 13.07 16.56
C GLY A 125 -19.46 12.52 15.14
N GLU A 126 -20.00 13.30 14.21
CA GLU A 126 -20.14 12.89 12.82
C GLU A 126 -18.78 12.71 12.12
N VAL A 127 -18.68 11.65 11.32
CA VAL A 127 -17.52 11.41 10.45
C VAL A 127 -17.71 12.25 9.18
N SER A 128 -17.17 13.46 9.22
CA SER A 128 -17.10 14.40 8.10
C SER A 128 -15.64 14.82 7.88
N TRP A 129 -15.33 15.42 6.73
CA TRP A 129 -13.95 15.87 6.46
C TRP A 129 -13.51 16.96 7.43
N GLU A 130 -14.39 17.89 7.79
CA GLU A 130 -14.13 18.95 8.78
C GLU A 130 -13.62 18.38 10.11
N ASN A 131 -14.18 17.25 10.54
CA ASN A 131 -13.82 16.61 11.80
C ASN A 131 -12.63 15.65 11.68
N ILE A 132 -12.42 15.04 10.51
CA ILE A 132 -11.31 14.11 10.26
C ILE A 132 -10.00 14.84 9.98
N ALA A 133 -10.02 15.95 9.23
CA ALA A 133 -8.82 16.63 8.79
C ALA A 133 -7.87 17.00 9.95
N PRO A 134 -8.34 17.58 11.09
CA PRO A 134 -7.47 17.86 12.22
C PRO A 134 -6.82 16.61 12.82
N ILE A 135 -7.54 15.49 12.85
CA ILE A 135 -7.04 14.20 13.37
C ILE A 135 -6.00 13.60 12.41
N ALA A 136 -6.21 13.71 11.10
CA ALA A 136 -5.24 13.30 10.09
C ALA A 136 -3.94 14.12 10.20
N ASP A 137 -4.05 15.44 10.37
CA ASP A 137 -2.90 16.30 10.58
C ASP A 137 -2.13 15.98 11.87
N GLU A 138 -2.85 15.67 12.95
CA GLU A 138 -2.25 15.18 14.20
C GLU A 138 -1.51 13.85 13.99
N ALA A 139 -2.08 12.92 13.23
CA ALA A 139 -1.47 11.64 12.93
C ALA A 139 -0.15 11.82 12.16
N VAL A 140 -0.14 12.66 11.12
CA VAL A 140 1.06 13.00 10.35
C VAL A 140 2.13 13.63 11.26
N ARG A 141 1.76 14.64 12.06
CA ARG A 141 2.70 15.28 13.01
C ARG A 141 3.22 14.31 14.07
N GLY A 142 2.39 13.35 14.48
CA GLY A 142 2.74 12.30 15.42
C GLY A 142 3.59 11.18 14.83
N GLY A 143 3.87 11.20 13.53
CA GLY A 143 4.65 10.16 12.85
C GLY A 143 3.91 8.83 12.72
N TRP A 144 2.58 8.85 12.71
CA TRP A 144 1.79 7.64 12.48
C TRP A 144 2.02 7.10 11.06
N PRO A 145 1.96 5.76 10.87
CA PRO A 145 2.24 5.16 9.56
C PRO A 145 1.42 5.77 8.43
N LEU A 146 2.12 6.14 7.35
CA LEU A 146 1.56 6.46 6.04
C LEU A 146 2.00 5.36 5.08
N LEU A 147 1.03 4.61 4.58
CA LEU A 147 1.24 3.59 3.56
C LEU A 147 0.86 4.13 2.19
N HIS A 148 1.45 3.52 1.16
CA HIS A 148 1.16 3.84 -0.22
C HIS A 148 0.71 2.60 -0.99
N PRO A 149 -0.51 2.06 -0.73
CA PRO A 149 -1.04 0.94 -1.48
C PRO A 149 -1.10 1.28 -2.98
N ASP A 150 -0.53 0.43 -3.82
CA ASP A 150 -0.51 0.66 -5.26
C ASP A 150 -1.47 -0.31 -5.96
N THR A 151 -2.60 0.22 -6.40
CA THR A 151 -3.62 -0.51 -7.14
C THR A 151 -3.50 -0.33 -8.66
N THR A 152 -2.45 0.31 -9.13
CA THR A 152 -2.19 0.50 -10.56
C THR A 152 -2.10 -0.85 -11.27
N ASP A 153 -2.75 -0.97 -12.42
CA ASP A 153 -2.85 -2.19 -13.24
C ASP A 153 -3.56 -3.40 -12.58
N TRP A 154 -4.15 -3.26 -11.39
CA TRP A 154 -4.89 -4.37 -10.76
C TRP A 154 -6.14 -4.78 -11.54
N SER A 155 -6.72 -3.84 -12.28
CA SER A 155 -7.79 -4.11 -13.24
C SER A 155 -7.33 -4.97 -14.43
N GLU A 156 -6.03 -5.19 -14.62
CA GLU A 156 -5.49 -6.08 -15.67
C GLU A 156 -5.20 -7.50 -15.17
N VAL A 157 -5.20 -7.71 -13.85
CA VAL A 157 -5.00 -9.04 -13.26
C VAL A 157 -6.29 -9.86 -13.42
N ASP A 158 -6.23 -10.89 -14.26
CA ASP A 158 -7.41 -11.71 -14.59
C ASP A 158 -7.77 -12.74 -13.50
N THR A 159 -6.81 -13.15 -12.68
CA THR A 159 -6.99 -14.14 -11.61
C THR A 159 -7.29 -13.49 -10.27
N ALA A 160 -7.86 -14.28 -9.35
CA ALA A 160 -7.90 -13.88 -7.94
C ALA A 160 -6.48 -13.62 -7.42
N ALA A 161 -6.32 -12.54 -6.67
CA ALA A 161 -5.03 -12.09 -6.18
C ALA A 161 -5.18 -11.30 -4.88
N SER A 162 -4.14 -11.33 -4.05
CA SER A 162 -4.03 -10.51 -2.85
C SER A 162 -2.71 -9.76 -2.83
N HIS A 163 -2.66 -8.66 -2.09
CA HIS A 163 -1.46 -7.86 -1.92
C HIS A 163 -1.38 -7.23 -0.55
N ILE A 164 -0.17 -7.21 0.01
CA ILE A 164 0.12 -6.55 1.28
C ILE A 164 0.58 -5.13 0.96
N ALA A 165 -0.19 -4.15 1.41
CA ALA A 165 0.16 -2.73 1.28
C ALA A 165 1.28 -2.32 2.24
N GLY A 166 1.30 -2.89 3.45
CA GLY A 166 2.34 -2.62 4.44
C GLY A 166 1.86 -2.74 5.88
N PHE A 167 2.76 -2.41 6.81
CA PHE A 167 2.53 -2.53 8.24
C PHE A 167 1.86 -1.28 8.82
N VAL A 168 0.93 -1.51 9.75
CA VAL A 168 0.29 -0.48 10.58
C VAL A 168 0.54 -0.77 12.05
N ASP A 169 0.41 0.23 12.91
CA ASP A 169 0.54 0.04 14.35
C ASP A 169 -0.64 -0.79 14.85
N CYS A 170 -0.36 -1.95 15.46
CA CYS A 170 -1.40 -2.78 16.04
C CYS A 170 -2.14 -2.10 17.19
N ARG A 171 -3.47 -2.20 17.15
CA ARG A 171 -4.42 -1.75 18.16
C ARG A 171 -5.65 -2.65 18.10
N THR A 172 -6.47 -2.67 19.15
CA THR A 172 -7.76 -3.38 19.15
C THR A 172 -8.75 -2.82 18.12
N THR A 173 -8.55 -1.56 17.74
CA THR A 173 -9.24 -0.90 16.64
C THR A 173 -8.25 -0.08 15.83
N ILE A 174 -8.25 -0.25 14.51
CA ILE A 174 -7.40 0.49 13.58
C ILE A 174 -8.28 1.36 12.69
N TYR A 175 -7.95 2.65 12.64
CA TYR A 175 -8.61 3.66 11.81
C TYR A 175 -7.66 4.08 10.69
N LEU A 176 -8.13 4.07 9.45
CA LEU A 176 -7.35 4.44 8.28
C LEU A 176 -8.10 5.49 7.46
N LYS A 177 -7.42 6.55 7.06
CA LYS A 177 -7.88 7.47 6.02
C LYS A 177 -7.25 7.07 4.70
N LEU A 178 -8.07 6.75 3.72
CA LEU A 178 -7.66 6.37 2.36
C LEU A 178 -8.05 7.46 1.37
N GLN A 179 -7.11 7.81 0.50
CA GLN A 179 -7.27 8.76 -0.59
C GLN A 179 -6.42 8.33 -1.78
N VAL A 180 -6.67 8.89 -2.97
CA VAL A 180 -5.69 8.83 -4.06
C VAL A 180 -4.47 9.67 -3.69
N ASP A 181 -3.29 9.09 -3.87
CA ASP A 181 -2.02 9.73 -3.56
C ASP A 181 -1.76 10.93 -4.48
N ASP A 182 -1.10 11.97 -3.96
CA ASP A 182 -0.87 13.21 -4.69
C ASP A 182 0.33 13.17 -5.66
N ARG A 183 1.10 12.07 -5.66
CA ARG A 183 2.32 11.92 -6.47
C ARG A 183 2.08 11.69 -7.96
N ASP A 184 0.90 11.22 -8.38
CA ASP A 184 0.66 10.77 -9.77
C ASP A 184 -0.64 11.32 -10.40
N GLY A 185 -1.13 12.46 -9.90
CA GLY A 185 -2.24 13.21 -10.52
C GLY A 185 -3.62 12.60 -10.31
N ASP A 186 -4.51 12.83 -11.27
CA ASP A 186 -5.93 12.45 -11.22
C ASP A 186 -6.09 10.93 -11.13
N GLY A 187 -6.97 10.48 -10.24
CA GLY A 187 -7.21 9.07 -10.02
C GLY A 187 -8.57 8.80 -9.44
N TYR A 188 -9.06 7.61 -9.71
CA TYR A 188 -10.26 7.05 -9.13
C TYR A 188 -10.04 5.58 -8.86
N VAL A 189 -10.30 5.17 -7.63
CA VAL A 189 -10.26 3.77 -7.22
C VAL A 189 -11.57 3.43 -6.53
N TYR A 190 -12.20 2.38 -7.01
CA TYR A 190 -13.36 1.75 -6.41
C TYR A 190 -13.04 0.29 -6.13
N LEU A 191 -13.33 -0.16 -4.92
CA LEU A 191 -13.19 -1.55 -4.48
C LEU A 191 -14.37 -1.93 -3.57
N GLY A 192 -15.25 -2.79 -4.08
CA GLY A 192 -16.29 -3.44 -3.31
C GLY A 192 -15.72 -4.30 -2.18
N GLN A 193 -16.54 -4.55 -1.15
CA GLN A 193 -16.14 -5.34 0.00
C GLN A 193 -17.09 -6.53 0.18
N ASP A 194 -16.56 -7.72 -0.06
CA ASP A 194 -17.22 -8.99 0.20
C ASP A 194 -16.19 -10.00 0.76
N ALA A 195 -16.51 -11.29 0.73
CA ALA A 195 -15.61 -12.33 1.24
C ALA A 195 -14.39 -12.58 0.34
N GLN A 196 -14.39 -12.08 -0.89
CA GLN A 196 -13.39 -12.32 -1.94
C GLN A 196 -12.77 -11.02 -2.50
N ASN A 197 -13.40 -9.88 -2.25
CA ASN A 197 -12.98 -8.56 -2.68
C ASN A 197 -12.88 -7.64 -1.47
N GLY A 198 -11.85 -6.81 -1.40
CA GLY A 198 -11.84 -5.71 -0.44
C GLY A 198 -10.52 -5.45 0.25
N LEU A 199 -10.54 -4.49 1.17
CA LEU A 199 -9.45 -4.23 2.09
C LEU A 199 -9.37 -5.36 3.12
N THR A 200 -8.14 -5.73 3.45
CA THR A 200 -7.85 -6.77 4.43
C THR A 200 -6.94 -6.21 5.51
N LEU A 201 -7.10 -6.70 6.74
CA LEU A 201 -6.13 -6.51 7.80
C LEU A 201 -5.72 -7.88 8.35
N GLU A 202 -4.48 -8.28 8.06
CA GLU A 202 -3.89 -9.50 8.61
C GLU A 202 -3.16 -9.19 9.92
N PHE A 203 -3.30 -10.04 10.93
CA PHE A 203 -2.63 -9.87 12.21
C PHE A 203 -2.09 -11.18 12.81
N HIS A 204 -1.01 -11.04 13.60
CA HIS A 204 -0.30 -12.13 14.31
C HIS A 204 0.13 -11.72 15.72
#